data_AF-A0ABC9EKE2-F1
#
_entry.id   AF-A0ABC9EKE2-F1
#
_cell.length_a   1.000
_cell.length_b   1.000
_cell.length_c   1.000
_cell.angle_alpha   90.00
_cell.angle_beta   90.00
_cell.angle_gamma   90.00
#
_symmetry.space_group_name_H-M   'P 1'
#
loop_
_entity.id
_entity.type
_entity.pdbx_description
1 polymer ?
#
loop_
_entity_poly.entity_id
_entity_poly.type
_entity_poly.pdbx_seq_one_letter_code
_entity_poly.pdbx_strand_id
1 'polypeptide(L)'
;MGWSFGVTSWVKDKPIHSGDVLVFNYDPTAHDVVEVDEDAYNTCMMPIGGGTLHTSGNDRVVVPAGKSFFVCSMPGHCANGMKIAVTA
;
A
#
# COMPACT_ATOMS: atom_id res chain seq x y z
N MET A 1 1.25 -15.39 3.65
CA MET A 1 0.76 -14.49 2.58
C MET A 1 0.54 -13.14 3.22
N GLY A 2 1.14 -12.09 2.70
CA GLY A 2 1.19 -10.78 3.33
C GLY A 2 1.57 -9.71 2.32
N TRP A 3 2.10 -8.60 2.79
CA TRP A 3 2.58 -7.52 1.95
C TRP A 3 3.88 -7.95 1.25
N SER A 4 3.82 -8.20 -0.06
CA SER A 4 4.94 -8.72 -0.86
C SER A 4 4.74 -8.42 -2.36
N PHE A 5 5.69 -8.85 -3.19
CA PHE A 5 5.63 -8.67 -4.65
C PHE A 5 4.38 -9.32 -5.26
N GLY A 6 3.81 -8.67 -6.28
CA GLY A 6 2.63 -9.19 -6.99
C GLY A 6 1.31 -9.16 -6.20
N VAL A 7 1.28 -8.48 -5.04
CA VAL A 7 0.07 -8.34 -4.21
C VAL A 7 -1.07 -7.57 -4.88
N THR A 8 -0.82 -6.92 -6.02
CA THR A 8 -1.77 -6.10 -6.77
C THR A 8 -3.07 -6.83 -7.14
N SER A 9 -3.04 -8.17 -7.27
CA SER A 9 -4.23 -8.98 -7.58
C SER A 9 -5.12 -9.25 -6.37
N TRP A 10 -4.60 -9.12 -5.14
CA TRP A 10 -5.32 -9.45 -3.91
C TRP A 10 -6.60 -8.64 -3.73
N VAL A 11 -6.62 -7.41 -4.23
CA VAL A 11 -7.75 -6.48 -4.08
C VAL A 11 -8.92 -6.78 -5.02
N LYS A 12 -8.68 -7.47 -6.15
CA LYS A 12 -9.63 -7.51 -7.28
C LYS A 12 -10.99 -8.12 -6.94
N ASP A 13 -11.02 -9.08 -6.02
CA ASP A 13 -12.24 -9.83 -5.69
C ASP A 13 -12.69 -9.61 -4.23
N LYS A 14 -12.21 -8.53 -3.60
CA LYS A 14 -12.54 -8.22 -2.20
C LYS A 14 -13.48 -7.02 -2.11
N PRO A 15 -14.68 -7.18 -1.51
CA PRO A 15 -15.46 -6.02 -1.12
C PRO A 15 -14.75 -5.34 0.04
N ILE A 16 -14.24 -4.14 -0.19
CA ILE A 16 -13.65 -3.26 0.82
C ILE A 16 -14.64 -2.11 1.03
N HIS A 17 -14.91 -1.78 2.29
CA HIS A 17 -15.82 -0.71 2.66
C HIS A 17 -15.10 0.34 3.50
N SER A 18 -15.66 1.55 3.54
CA SER A 18 -15.15 2.59 4.41
C SER A 18 -15.24 2.16 5.88
N GLY A 19 -14.14 2.34 6.62
CA GLY A 19 -13.99 1.89 8.00
C GLY A 19 -13.39 0.50 8.17
N ASP A 20 -13.24 -0.28 7.09
CA ASP A 20 -12.49 -1.53 7.14
C ASP A 20 -11.01 -1.28 7.52
N VAL A 21 -10.35 -2.30 8.08
CA VAL A 21 -8.94 -2.22 8.46
C VAL A 21 -8.11 -3.12 7.54
N LEU A 22 -7.21 -2.50 6.77
CA LEU A 22 -6.16 -3.22 6.06
C LEU A 22 -5.03 -3.52 7.02
N VAL A 23 -4.58 -4.78 7.03
CA VAL A 23 -3.45 -5.23 7.85
C VAL A 23 -2.31 -5.62 6.93
N PHE A 24 -1.21 -4.87 7.02
CA PHE A 24 0.01 -5.10 6.27
C PHE A 24 0.98 -5.90 7.14
N ASN A 25 1.24 -7.15 6.75
CA ASN A 25 2.20 -8.03 7.42
C ASN A 25 3.43 -8.23 6.55
N TYR A 26 4.61 -7.88 7.04
CA TYR A 26 5.89 -7.98 6.32
C TYR A 26 7.09 -7.95 7.27
N ASP A 27 8.28 -8.29 6.75
CA ASP A 27 9.54 -8.04 7.44
C ASP A 27 9.90 -6.55 7.30
N PRO A 28 9.90 -5.75 8.39
CA PRO A 28 10.15 -4.32 8.33
C PRO A 28 11.58 -3.95 7.95
N THR A 29 12.51 -4.92 7.91
CA THR A 29 13.86 -4.70 7.38
C THR A 29 13.92 -4.79 5.85
N ALA A 30 12.92 -5.41 5.23
CA ALA A 30 12.86 -5.63 3.79
C ALA A 30 11.80 -4.77 3.09
N HIS A 31 10.76 -4.35 3.82
CA HIS A 31 9.58 -3.71 3.26
C HIS A 31 9.07 -2.59 4.16
N ASP A 32 8.27 -1.72 3.57
CA ASP A 32 7.50 -0.66 4.22
C ASP A 32 6.14 -0.52 3.53
N VAL A 33 5.28 0.33 4.10
CA VAL A 33 4.02 0.75 3.47
C VAL A 33 3.98 2.26 3.48
N VAL A 34 3.73 2.85 2.31
CA VAL A 34 3.48 4.28 2.17
C VAL A 34 2.11 4.47 1.56
N GLU A 35 1.25 5.19 2.25
CA GLU A 35 0.01 5.72 1.67
C GLU A 35 0.34 6.95 0.82
N VAL A 36 -0.10 6.94 -0.43
CA VAL A 36 0.26 7.95 -1.44
C VAL A 36 -0.96 8.39 -2.27
N ASP A 37 -0.78 9.40 -3.10
CA ASP A 37 -1.76 9.79 -4.11
C ASP A 37 -1.71 8.88 -5.37
N GLU A 38 -2.67 9.08 -6.28
CA GLU A 38 -2.82 8.28 -7.51
C GLU A 38 -1.61 8.43 -8.44
N ASP A 39 -1.00 9.62 -8.51
CA ASP A 39 0.14 9.90 -9.39
C ASP A 39 1.40 9.19 -8.91
N ALA A 40 1.70 9.27 -7.62
CA ALA A 40 2.81 8.56 -6.98
C ALA A 40 2.63 7.04 -7.08
N TYR A 41 1.40 6.54 -6.93
CA TYR A 41 1.08 5.13 -7.13
C TYR A 41 1.33 4.65 -8.56
N ASN A 42 0.95 5.44 -9.55
CA ASN A 42 1.09 5.09 -10.96
C ASN A 42 2.55 5.13 -11.42
N THR A 43 3.28 6.17 -10.99
CA THR A 43 4.68 6.39 -11.38
C THR A 43 5.70 5.66 -10.50
N CYS A 44 5.28 5.18 -9.32
CA CYS A 44 6.18 4.68 -8.28
C CYS A 44 7.25 5.71 -7.85
N MET A 45 6.94 7.00 -7.99
CA MET A 45 7.79 8.09 -7.54
C MET A 45 7.20 8.69 -6.27
N MET A 46 7.94 8.59 -5.17
CA MET A 46 7.48 9.12 -3.89
C MET A 46 7.60 10.65 -3.87
N PRO A 47 6.53 11.39 -3.56
CA PRO A 47 6.59 12.83 -3.47
C PRO A 47 7.51 13.25 -2.31
N ILE A 48 8.35 14.26 -2.55
CA ILE A 48 9.23 14.80 -1.51
C ILE A 48 8.37 15.38 -0.39
N GLY A 49 8.44 14.78 0.80
CA GLY A 49 7.66 15.21 1.96
C GLY A 49 6.16 14.88 1.90
N GLY A 50 5.74 14.01 0.97
CA GLY A 50 4.35 13.55 0.86
C GLY A 50 4.20 12.07 1.24
N GLY A 51 2.94 11.70 1.50
CA GLY A 51 2.55 10.34 1.88
C GLY A 51 2.70 10.03 3.37
N THR A 52 2.06 8.95 3.81
CA THR A 52 2.10 8.46 5.20
C THR A 52 2.91 7.18 5.28
N LEU A 53 4.05 7.23 5.96
CA LEU A 53 4.97 6.09 6.10
C LEU A 53 4.61 5.22 7.32
N HIS A 54 4.56 3.91 7.07
CA HIS A 54 4.36 2.88 8.06
C HIS A 54 5.49 1.84 7.97
N THR A 55 6.05 1.43 9.11
CA THR A 55 7.28 0.60 9.19
C THR A 55 7.24 -0.45 10.30
N SER A 56 6.08 -0.71 10.91
CA SER A 56 6.03 -1.67 12.03
C SER A 56 6.14 -3.12 11.59
N GLY A 57 5.78 -3.43 10.33
CA GLY A 57 5.68 -4.81 9.82
C GLY A 57 4.38 -5.51 10.20
N ASN A 58 3.51 -4.83 10.97
CA ASN A 58 2.13 -5.22 11.28
C ASN A 58 1.20 -3.99 11.23
N ASP A 59 1.35 -3.17 10.19
CA ASP A 59 0.66 -1.89 10.11
C ASP A 59 -0.83 -2.07 9.86
N ARG A 60 -1.64 -1.27 10.55
CA ARG A 60 -3.11 -1.33 10.53
C ARG A 60 -3.63 0.01 10.06
N VAL A 61 -4.24 0.04 8.89
CA VAL A 61 -4.74 1.27 8.26
C VAL A 61 -6.25 1.17 8.09
N VAL A 62 -6.96 2.17 8.60
CA VAL A 62 -8.42 2.31 8.40
C VAL A 62 -8.66 2.86 7.00
N VAL A 63 -9.51 2.20 6.23
CA VAL A 63 -9.80 2.61 4.85
C VAL A 63 -10.79 3.79 4.86
N PRO A 64 -10.40 4.98 4.36
CA PRO A 64 -11.34 6.08 4.17
C PRO A 64 -12.31 5.80 3.02
N ALA A 65 -13.39 6.57 2.91
CA ALA A 65 -14.27 6.49 1.75
C ALA A 65 -13.53 6.96 0.47
N GLY A 66 -13.79 6.29 -0.65
CA GLY A 66 -13.15 6.60 -1.92
C GLY A 66 -11.91 5.73 -2.19
N LYS A 67 -10.95 6.28 -2.95
CA LYS A 67 -9.73 5.55 -3.34
C LYS A 67 -8.60 5.81 -2.35
N SER A 68 -7.90 4.74 -1.95
CA SER A 68 -6.61 4.82 -1.25
C SER A 68 -5.57 4.02 -2.01
N PHE A 69 -4.33 4.51 -2.00
CA PHE A 69 -3.21 3.91 -2.72
C PHE A 69 -2.06 3.63 -1.76
N PHE A 70 -1.54 2.41 -1.82
CA PHE A 70 -0.45 1.96 -0.95
C PHE A 70 0.66 1.35 -1.78
N VAL A 71 1.90 1.67 -1.44
CA VAL A 71 3.10 1.18 -2.13
C VAL A 71 4.19 0.79 -1.13
N CYS A 72 5.16 -0.01 -1.58
CA CYS A 72 6.44 -0.15 -0.89
C CYS A 72 7.45 0.78 -1.56
N SER A 73 8.11 1.62 -0.77
CA SER A 73 9.05 2.65 -1.24
C SER A 73 10.47 2.12 -1.47
N MET A 74 10.75 0.90 -0.98
CA MET A 74 12.03 0.24 -1.18
C MET A 74 12.41 0.17 -2.67
N PRO A 75 13.69 0.42 -3.04
CA PRO A 75 14.09 0.55 -4.43
C PRO A 75 13.62 -0.61 -5.31
N GLY A 76 12.83 -0.28 -6.34
CA GLY A 76 12.28 -1.25 -7.30
C GLY A 76 11.04 -2.02 -6.82
N HIS A 77 10.62 -1.93 -5.55
CA HIS A 77 9.52 -2.77 -5.05
C HIS A 77 8.16 -2.39 -5.63
N CYS A 78 7.81 -1.10 -5.59
CA CYS A 78 6.57 -0.60 -6.21
C CYS A 78 6.48 -0.97 -7.71
N ALA A 79 7.58 -0.80 -8.46
CA ALA A 79 7.63 -1.10 -9.89
C ALA A 79 7.44 -2.60 -10.19
N ASN A 80 7.85 -3.47 -9.26
CA ASN A 80 7.64 -4.92 -9.31
C ASN A 80 6.27 -5.36 -8.72
N GLY A 81 5.31 -4.44 -8.63
CA GLY A 81 3.93 -4.76 -8.25
C GLY A 81 3.67 -4.86 -6.75
N MET A 82 4.60 -4.40 -5.91
CA MET A 82 4.37 -4.26 -4.46
C MET A 82 3.61 -2.96 -4.17
N LYS A 83 2.37 -2.93 -4.67
CA LYS A 83 1.43 -1.82 -4.56
C LYS A 83 0.00 -2.33 -4.64
N ILE A 84 -0.94 -1.64 -3.98
CA ILE A 84 -2.37 -1.88 -4.09
C ILE A 84 -3.14 -0.56 -4.19
N ALA A 85 -4.22 -0.57 -4.95
CA ALA A 85 -5.23 0.48 -4.95
C ALA A 85 -6.52 -0.14 -4.41
N VAL A 86 -7.09 0.46 -3.37
CA VAL A 86 -8.36 0.03 -2.77
C VAL A 86 -9.42 1.08 -3.05
N THR A 87 -10.67 0.66 -3.14
CA THR A 87 -11.82 1.57 -3.26
C THR A 87 -12.90 1.10 -2.31
N ALA A 88 -13.40 2.04 -1.50
CA ALA A 88 -14.31 1.84 -0.39
C ALA A 88 -15.51 2.77 -0.44
#